data_AF-A0A536Y4V9-F1
#
_entry.id   AF-A0A536Y4V9-F1
#
_cell.length_a   1.000
_cell.length_b   1.000
_cell.length_c   1.000
_cell.angle_alpha   90.00
_cell.angle_beta   90.00
_cell.angle_gamma   90.00
#
_symmetry.space_group_name_H-M   'P 1'
#
loop_
_entity.id
_entity.type
_entity.pdbx_description
1 polymer ?
#
loop_
_entity_poly.entity_id
_entity_poly.type
_entity_poly.pdbx_seq_one_letter_code
_entity_poly.pdbx_strand_id
1 'polypeptide(L)'
;MAQTSVAQFASELKVPPSVLLEQLRAAGVDKRVPEDSLTDGDKSRLLEYLRKTHGSVEAKNKITLTRKQTSEIRKTDASGKYRTVQVEVRKKRVFVKRDPA
;
A
#
# COMPACT_ATOMS: atom_id res chain seq x y z
N MET A 1 -26.85 -10.39 13.19
CA MET A 1 -26.15 -9.25 12.56
C MET A 1 -26.65 -9.13 11.12
N ALA A 2 -26.69 -7.91 10.58
CA ALA A 2 -27.29 -7.62 9.28
C ALA A 2 -26.51 -8.28 8.13
N GLN A 3 -27.21 -9.06 7.31
CA GLN A 3 -26.68 -9.55 6.05
C GLN A 3 -26.52 -8.34 5.11
N THR A 4 -25.28 -7.97 4.79
CA THR A 4 -24.98 -6.89 3.85
C THR A 4 -24.57 -7.50 2.52
N SER A 5 -25.02 -6.92 1.41
CA SER A 5 -24.57 -7.38 0.08
C SER A 5 -23.12 -6.98 -0.18
N VAL A 6 -22.43 -7.69 -1.07
CA VAL A 6 -21.07 -7.35 -1.50
C VAL A 6 -21.03 -5.92 -2.09
N ALA A 7 -22.04 -5.51 -2.86
CA ALA A 7 -22.15 -4.16 -3.41
C ALA A 7 -22.25 -3.07 -2.33
N GLN A 8 -23.10 -3.29 -1.32
CA GLN A 8 -23.24 -2.37 -0.18
C GLN A 8 -21.93 -2.28 0.60
N PHE A 9 -21.31 -3.41 0.90
CA PHE A 9 -20.04 -3.45 1.64
C PHE A 9 -18.89 -2.79 0.86
N ALA A 10 -18.84 -3.00 -0.46
CA ALA A 10 -17.88 -2.34 -1.34
C ALA A 10 -18.04 -0.80 -1.31
N SER A 11 -19.29 -0.32 -1.33
CA SER A 11 -19.61 1.11 -1.27
C SER A 11 -19.20 1.75 0.07
N GLU A 12 -19.38 1.04 1.18
CA GLU A 12 -18.95 1.47 2.51
C GLU A 12 -17.42 1.60 2.60
N LEU A 13 -16.70 0.62 2.04
CA LEU A 13 -15.24 0.62 1.98
C LEU A 13 -14.67 1.55 0.91
N LYS A 14 -15.52 2.15 0.05
CA LYS A 14 -15.13 2.94 -1.12
C LYS A 14 -14.19 2.17 -2.06
N VAL A 15 -14.40 0.86 -2.17
CA VAL A 15 -13.68 -0.05 -3.06
C VAL A 15 -14.65 -0.50 -4.16
N PRO A 16 -14.22 -0.64 -5.42
CA PRO A 16 -15.10 -1.17 -6.46
C PRO A 16 -15.52 -2.62 -6.14
N PRO A 17 -16.80 -3.00 -6.39
CA PRO A 17 -17.30 -4.35 -6.10
C PRO A 17 -16.52 -5.46 -6.80
N SER A 18 -15.99 -5.19 -8.00
CA SER A 18 -15.16 -6.13 -8.76
C SER A 18 -13.88 -6.52 -8.01
N VAL A 19 -13.20 -5.53 -7.42
CA VAL A 19 -11.97 -5.74 -6.64
C VAL A 19 -12.28 -6.49 -5.35
N LEU A 20 -13.39 -6.16 -4.70
CA LEU A 20 -13.81 -6.88 -3.49
C LEU A 20 -14.13 -8.35 -3.78
N LEU A 21 -14.80 -8.66 -4.90
CA LEU A 21 -15.06 -10.03 -5.34
C LEU A 21 -13.77 -10.81 -5.66
N GLU A 22 -12.75 -10.14 -6.21
CA GLU A 22 -11.43 -10.74 -6.41
C GLU A 22 -10.75 -11.07 -5.08
N GLN A 23 -10.79 -10.13 -4.12
CA GLN A 23 -10.22 -10.35 -2.78
C GLN A 23 -10.94 -11.44 -2.00
N LEU A 24 -12.28 -11.50 -2.08
CA LEU A 24 -13.08 -12.55 -1.45
C LEU A 24 -12.74 -13.92 -2.03
N ARG A 25 -12.61 -14.04 -3.36
CA ARG A 25 -12.16 -15.28 -4.00
C ARG A 25 -10.75 -15.67 -3.58
N ALA A 26 -9.83 -14.72 -3.51
CA ALA A 26 -8.46 -14.96 -3.04
C ALA A 26 -8.41 -15.39 -1.56
N ALA A 27 -9.38 -14.94 -0.75
CA ALA A 27 -9.57 -15.35 0.64
C ALA A 27 -10.31 -16.71 0.79
N GLY A 28 -10.64 -17.40 -0.30
CA GLY A 28 -11.36 -18.68 -0.29
C GLY A 28 -12.86 -18.56 -0.03
N VAL A 29 -13.45 -17.39 -0.31
CA VAL A 29 -14.90 -17.16 -0.26
C VAL A 29 -15.43 -17.06 -1.70
N ASP A 30 -16.16 -18.09 -2.12
CA ASP A 30 -16.78 -18.15 -3.44
C ASP A 30 -18.06 -17.30 -3.53
N LYS A 31 -17.89 -15.98 -3.62
CA LYS A 31 -18.95 -15.05 -4.06
C LYS A 31 -18.67 -14.63 -5.49
N ARG A 32 -19.70 -14.69 -6.34
CA ARG A 32 -19.56 -14.48 -7.79
C ARG A 32 -20.24 -13.19 -8.25
N VAL A 33 -21.24 -12.75 -7.49
CA VAL A 33 -22.20 -11.74 -7.91
C VAL A 33 -22.21 -10.63 -6.86
N PRO A 34 -22.22 -9.34 -7.25
CA PRO A 34 -22.18 -8.23 -6.30
C PRO A 34 -23.42 -8.14 -5.39
N GLU A 35 -24.53 -8.77 -5.80
CA GLU A 35 -25.76 -8.93 -5.02
C GLU A 35 -25.67 -10.03 -3.96
N ASP A 36 -24.62 -10.86 -3.97
CA ASP A 36 -24.46 -11.94 -2.99
C ASP A 36 -24.37 -11.38 -1.56
N SER A 37 -24.99 -12.07 -0.61
CA SER A 37 -24.94 -11.71 0.80
C SER A 37 -23.60 -12.10 1.43
N LEU A 38 -23.05 -11.21 2.25
CA LEU A 38 -21.79 -11.40 2.97
C LEU A 38 -22.08 -11.79 4.43
N THR A 39 -21.54 -12.92 4.86
CA THR A 39 -21.64 -13.38 6.25
C THR A 39 -20.47 -12.87 7.09
N ASP A 40 -20.61 -12.90 8.42
CA ASP A 40 -19.52 -12.48 9.31
C ASP A 40 -18.29 -13.41 9.22
N GLY A 41 -18.49 -14.67 8.86
CA GLY A 41 -17.40 -15.61 8.56
C GLY A 41 -16.64 -15.27 7.27
N ASP A 42 -17.33 -14.72 6.26
CA ASP A 42 -16.67 -14.27 5.03
C ASP A 42 -15.83 -13.01 5.29
N LYS A 43 -16.34 -12.10 6.12
CA LYS A 43 -15.62 -10.89 6.56
C LYS A 43 -14.34 -11.25 7.32
N SER A 44 -14.39 -12.24 8.22
CA SER A 44 -13.20 -12.64 8.99
C SER A 44 -12.12 -13.27 8.11
N ARG A 45 -12.50 -14.12 7.14
CA ARG A 45 -11.58 -14.69 6.14
C ARG A 45 -10.93 -13.61 5.27
N LEU A 46 -11.71 -12.66 4.78
CA LEU A 46 -11.19 -11.51 4.04
C LEU A 46 -10.18 -10.71 4.87
N LEU A 47 -10.49 -10.43 6.14
CA LEU A 47 -9.58 -9.73 7.04
C LEU A 47 -8.28 -10.51 7.29
N GLU A 48 -8.36 -11.82 7.48
CA GLU A 48 -7.20 -12.67 7.66
C GLU A 48 -6.31 -12.67 6.41
N TYR A 49 -6.93 -12.81 5.22
CA TYR A 49 -6.23 -12.73 3.94
C TYR A 49 -5.51 -11.38 3.78
N LEU A 50 -6.20 -10.26 4.02
CA LEU A 50 -5.60 -8.92 3.94
C LEU A 50 -4.46 -8.73 4.95
N ARG A 51 -4.58 -9.26 6.17
CA ARG A 51 -3.48 -9.21 7.17
C ARG A 51 -2.27 -10.02 6.71
N LYS A 52 -2.47 -11.18 6.09
CA LYS A 52 -1.41 -12.03 5.53
C LYS A 52 -0.73 -11.35 4.34
N THR A 53 -1.49 -10.83 3.36
CA THR A 53 -0.93 -10.19 2.16
C THR A 53 -0.18 -8.90 2.45
N HIS A 54 -0.67 -8.08 3.38
CA HIS A 54 0.00 -6.84 3.76
C HIS A 54 1.14 -7.06 4.76
N GLY A 55 1.34 -8.30 5.23
CA GLY A 55 2.41 -8.68 6.13
C GLY A 55 2.30 -7.99 7.48
N SER A 56 1.08 -7.88 8.04
CA SER A 56 0.90 -7.38 9.40
C SER A 56 1.25 -8.44 10.45
N VAL A 57 1.34 -9.71 10.04
CA VAL A 57 1.66 -10.85 10.92
C VAL A 57 3.16 -11.06 11.05
N GLU A 58 3.93 -10.69 10.01
CA GLU A 58 5.39 -10.69 10.09
C GLU A 58 5.86 -9.29 10.49
N ALA A 59 6.53 -9.18 11.64
CA ALA A 59 7.23 -7.98 12.01
C ALA A 59 8.27 -7.67 10.92
N LYS A 60 7.96 -6.73 10.03
CA LYS A 60 8.93 -6.17 9.08
C LYS A 60 9.95 -5.39 9.90
N ASN A 61 10.91 -6.11 10.46
CA ASN A 61 11.97 -5.60 11.33
C ASN A 61 12.86 -4.60 10.60
N LYS A 62 12.76 -4.51 9.26
CA LYS A 62 13.55 -3.62 8.43
C LYS A 62 12.70 -3.02 7.31
N ILE A 63 12.62 -1.69 7.27
CA ILE A 63 12.03 -0.93 6.16
C ILE A 63 13.13 -0.03 5.57
N THR A 64 13.30 -0.06 4.24
CA THR A 64 14.27 0.80 3.54
C THR A 64 13.51 1.86 2.73
N LEU A 65 13.66 3.13 3.11
CA LEU A 65 13.14 4.25 2.35
C LEU A 65 14.24 4.82 1.44
N THR A 66 14.01 4.78 0.13
CA THR A 66 14.88 5.40 -0.87
C THR A 66 14.29 6.75 -1.27
N ARG A 67 15.02 7.84 -1.06
CA ARG A 67 14.63 9.19 -1.48
C ARG A 67 15.60 9.70 -2.55
N LYS A 68 15.07 10.08 -3.71
CA LYS A 68 15.79 10.79 -4.76
C LYS A 68 15.45 12.28 -4.65
N GLN A 69 16.47 13.13 -4.60
CA GLN A 69 16.34 14.58 -4.61
C GLN A 69 17.25 15.12 -5.70
N THR A 70 16.68 15.87 -6.65
CA THR A 70 17.42 16.56 -7.70
C THR A 70 17.55 18.05 -7.33
N SER A 71 18.75 18.60 -7.43
CA SER A 71 19.04 20.01 -7.19
C SER A 71 19.93 20.56 -8.31
N GLU A 72 19.77 21.82 -8.67
CA GLU A 72 20.57 22.44 -9.73
C GLU A 72 21.54 23.44 -9.11
N ILE A 73 22.84 23.33 -9.45
CA ILE A 73 23.85 24.31 -9.07
C ILE A 73 24.11 25.21 -10.28
N ARG A 74 23.84 26.50 -10.12
CA ARG A 74 24.15 27.53 -11.11
C ARG A 74 25.47 28.20 -10.71
N LYS A 75 26.50 28.10 -11.55
CA LYS A 75 27.81 28.72 -11.29
C LYS A 75 28.27 29.51 -12.50
N THR A 76 28.85 30.67 -12.26
CA THR A 76 29.58 31.45 -13.26
C THR A 76 31.04 31.01 -13.26
N ASP A 77 31.57 30.67 -14.43
CA ASP A 77 33.01 30.46 -14.60
C ASP A 77 33.75 31.81 -14.50
N ALA A 78 35.06 31.77 -14.26
CA ALA A 78 35.93 32.95 -14.21
C ALA A 78 35.87 33.82 -15.48
N SER A 79 35.40 33.27 -16.61
CA SER A 79 35.18 33.97 -17.89
C SER A 79 33.74 34.50 -18.07
N GLY A 80 32.90 34.51 -17.03
CA GLY A 80 31.56 35.10 -17.04
C GLY A 80 30.44 34.23 -17.64
N LYS A 81 30.74 33.03 -18.12
CA LYS A 81 29.74 32.12 -18.72
C LYS A 81 29.00 31.32 -17.63
N TYR A 82 27.67 31.31 -17.69
CA TYR A 82 26.81 30.54 -16.78
C TYR A 82 26.82 29.05 -17.16
N ARG A 83 27.05 28.17 -16.17
CA ARG A 83 26.85 26.72 -16.28
C ARG A 83 25.86 26.26 -15.23
N THR A 84 24.91 25.42 -15.64
CA THR A 84 24.00 24.72 -14.73
C THR A 84 24.42 23.27 -14.64
N VAL A 85 24.73 22.82 -13.42
CA VAL A 85 25.06 21.42 -13.12
C VAL A 85 23.86 20.82 -12.41
N GLN A 86 23.25 19.79 -12.99
CA GLN A 86 22.22 19.02 -12.31
C GLN A 86 22.87 18.02 -11.35
N VAL A 87 22.50 18.09 -10.07
CA VAL A 87 23.00 17.24 -9.01
C VAL A 87 21.87 16.35 -8.52
N GLU A 88 22.03 15.04 -8.66
CA GLU A 88 21.13 14.04 -8.11
C GLU A 88 21.68 13.48 -6.80
N VAL A 89 20.98 13.72 -5.70
CA VAL A 89 21.30 13.13 -4.39
C VAL A 89 20.36 11.95 -4.13
N ARG A 90 20.95 10.77 -3.91
CA ARG A 90 20.23 9.56 -3.49
C ARG A 90 20.48 9.32 -2.01
N LYS A 91 19.43 9.43 -1.19
CA LYS A 91 19.49 9.11 0.25
C LYS A 91 18.78 7.79 0.51
N LYS A 92 19.41 6.91 1.28
CA LYS A 92 18.84 5.66 1.79
C LYS A 92 18.68 5.77 3.30
N ARG A 93 17.45 5.66 3.82
CA ARG A 93 17.20 5.53 5.27
C ARG A 93 16.70 4.12 5.55
N VAL A 94 17.39 3.42 6.45
CA VAL A 94 16.97 2.09 6.91
C VAL A 94 16.41 2.25 8.31
N PHE A 95 15.14 1.94 8.49
CA PHE A 95 14.52 1.86 9.81
C PHE A 95 14.50 0.40 10.25
N VAL A 96 15.05 0.14 11.44
CA VAL A 96 14.98 -1.18 12.07
C VAL A 96 14.06 -1.06 13.27
N LYS A 97 12.93 -1.76 13.26
CA LYS A 97 12.05 -1.82 14.43
C LYS A 97 12.71 -2.78 15.42
N ARG A 98 13.15 -2.25 16.57
CA ARG A 98 13.62 -3.06 17.71
C ARG A 98 12.47 -3.16 18.70
N ASP A 99 12.29 -4.34 19.29
CA ASP A 99 11.28 -4.52 20.33
C ASP A 99 11.59 -3.61 21.53
N PRO A 100 10.57 -3.00 22.15
CA PRO A 100 10.78 -2.25 23.39
C PRO A 100 11.25 -3.22 24.48
N ALA A 101 12.31 -2.83 25.19
CA ALA A 101 12.82 -3.54 26.36
C ALA A 101 11.81 -3.52 27.52
#